data_AF-X1UG50-F1
#
_entry.id   AF-X1UG50-F1
#
_cell.length_a   1.000
_cell.length_b   1.000
_cell.length_c   1.000
_cell.angle_alpha   90.00
_cell.angle_beta   90.00
_cell.angle_gamma   90.00
#
_symmetry.space_group_name_H-M   'P 1'
#
loop_
_entity.id
_entity.type
_entity.pdbx_description
1 polymer ?
#
loop_
_entity_poly.entity_id
_entity_poly.type
_entity_poly.pdbx_seq_one_letter_code
_entity_poly.pdbx_strand_id
1 'polypeptide(L)'
;NKGNLEDFELTLKKKDSTPLIISDTSHLYYNKDGNIAGVEGIFIDITERKKAEEALRKSQQEFASLFKSNPEALVYLDGKGIILDANLRFYKLFGYTLKEIKGRDIDDGIIHPSDKIEEGKKLSVKGLKG
;
A
#
# COMPACT_ATOMS: atom_id res chain seq x y z
N ASN A 1 28.29 -14.74 4.45
CA ASN A 1 29.28 -15.05 5.50
C ASN A 1 29.13 -16.50 5.92
N LYS A 2 30.24 -17.17 6.26
CA LYS A 2 30.38 -18.63 6.46
C LYS A 2 29.13 -19.31 7.07
N GLY A 3 28.34 -20.00 6.26
CA GLY A 3 27.30 -20.93 6.72
C GLY A 3 26.08 -20.34 7.44
N ASN A 4 25.83 -19.03 7.30
CA ASN A 4 24.70 -18.36 7.94
C ASN A 4 23.65 -17.96 6.89
N LEU A 5 22.39 -18.20 7.25
CA LEU A 5 21.18 -17.83 6.56
C LEU A 5 20.38 -16.94 7.52
N GLU A 6 19.93 -15.77 7.08
CA GLU A 6 19.15 -14.84 7.88
C GLU A 6 17.91 -14.44 7.10
N ASP A 7 16.76 -14.47 7.77
CA ASP A 7 15.43 -14.09 7.26
C ASP A 7 15.12 -14.59 5.84
N PHE A 8 15.53 -15.81 5.53
CA PHE A 8 15.37 -16.35 4.19
C PHE A 8 13.99 -16.99 4.03
N GLU A 9 13.19 -16.39 3.15
CA GLU A 9 11.83 -16.86 2.92
C GLU A 9 11.82 -18.10 2.01
N LEU A 10 11.20 -19.17 2.49
CA LEU A 10 11.08 -20.44 1.77
C LEU A 10 9.62 -20.90 1.78
N THR A 11 9.17 -21.48 0.67
CA THR A 11 7.89 -22.19 0.62
C THR A 11 8.14 -23.68 0.78
N LEU A 12 7.66 -24.23 1.90
CA LEU A 12 7.66 -25.65 2.21
C LEU A 12 6.26 -26.25 1.99
N LYS A 13 6.19 -27.57 2.07
CA LYS A 13 4.95 -28.35 1.98
C LYS A 13 4.68 -29.02 3.33
N LYS A 14 3.52 -28.76 3.93
CA LYS A 14 3.07 -29.46 5.15
C LYS A 14 2.77 -30.92 4.86
N LYS A 15 2.64 -31.75 5.91
CA LYS A 15 2.28 -33.18 5.79
C LYS A 15 0.96 -33.39 5.02
N ASP A 16 0.01 -32.49 5.19
CA ASP A 16 -1.28 -32.48 4.48
C ASP A 16 -1.22 -31.92 3.06
N SER A 17 -0.02 -31.66 2.53
CA SER A 17 0.26 -31.06 1.23
C SER A 17 -0.06 -29.58 1.05
N THR A 18 -0.51 -28.87 2.08
CA THR A 18 -0.72 -27.42 1.98
C THR A 18 0.62 -26.65 2.00
N PRO A 19 0.70 -25.49 1.31
CA PRO A 19 1.90 -24.66 1.35
C PRO A 19 2.09 -24.01 2.72
N LEU A 20 3.34 -23.94 3.15
CA LEU A 20 3.79 -23.27 4.37
C LEU A 20 4.92 -22.32 3.97
N ILE A 21 4.72 -21.03 4.17
CA ILE A 21 5.79 -20.05 3.96
C ILE A 21 6.49 -19.85 5.29
N ILE A 22 7.80 -20.06 5.33
CA ILE A 22 8.63 -19.84 6.51
C ILE A 22 9.66 -18.75 6.27
N SER A 23 10.05 -18.06 7.33
CA SER A 23 11.35 -17.36 7.42
C SER A 23 12.33 -18.29 8.12
N ASP A 24 13.45 -18.62 7.46
CA ASP A 24 14.54 -19.41 8.02
C ASP A 24 15.72 -18.51 8.39
N THR A 25 16.12 -18.58 9.65
CA THR A 25 17.42 -18.09 10.10
C THR A 25 18.20 -19.24 10.70
N SER A 26 19.30 -19.62 10.05
CA SER A 26 20.10 -20.80 10.37
C SER A 26 21.59 -20.48 10.34
N HIS A 27 22.37 -21.14 11.20
CA HIS A 27 23.82 -21.01 11.22
C HIS A 27 24.51 -22.34 11.47
N LEU A 28 25.76 -22.45 11.00
CA LEU A 28 26.64 -23.56 11.36
C LEU A 28 27.22 -23.35 12.76
N TYR A 29 27.21 -24.38 13.59
CA TYR A 29 27.99 -24.41 14.82
C TYR A 29 29.11 -25.45 14.72
N TYR A 30 30.19 -25.20 15.46
CA TYR A 30 31.45 -25.93 15.37
C TYR A 30 31.77 -26.61 16.69
N ASN A 31 32.42 -27.77 16.63
CA ASN A 31 32.91 -28.44 17.83
C ASN A 31 34.19 -27.76 18.36
N LYS A 32 34.72 -28.27 19.47
CA LYS A 32 35.94 -27.73 20.11
C LYS A 32 37.18 -27.78 19.21
N ASP A 33 37.20 -28.67 18.22
CA ASP A 33 38.31 -28.83 17.27
C ASP A 33 38.17 -27.93 16.02
N GLY A 34 37.13 -27.08 15.98
CA GLY A 34 36.87 -26.17 14.85
C GLY A 34 36.21 -26.83 13.64
N ASN A 35 35.79 -28.10 13.75
CA ASN A 35 35.07 -28.82 12.69
C ASN A 35 33.56 -28.55 12.80
N ILE A 36 32.85 -28.61 11.66
CA ILE A 36 31.38 -28.42 11.63
C ILE A 36 30.73 -29.51 12.49
N ALA A 37 29.98 -29.09 13.51
CA ALA A 37 29.25 -29.98 14.40
C ALA A 37 27.77 -30.11 14.01
N GLY A 38 27.21 -29.10 13.36
CA GLY A 38 25.84 -29.15 12.85
C GLY A 38 25.32 -27.80 12.36
N VAL A 39 24.01 -27.76 12.13
CA VAL A 39 23.24 -26.56 11.81
C VAL A 39 22.25 -26.33 12.95
N GLU A 40 22.13 -25.09 13.41
CA GLU A 40 21.06 -24.64 14.31
C GLU A 40 20.26 -23.55 13.59
N GLY A 41 18.93 -23.65 13.65
CA GLY A 41 18.06 -22.73 12.93
C GLY A 41 16.68 -22.57 13.55
N ILE A 42 16.08 -21.42 13.27
CA ILE A 42 14.72 -21.07 13.66
C ILE A 42 13.88 -20.90 12.40
N PHE A 43 12.73 -21.58 12.38
CA PHE A 43 11.74 -21.50 11.32
C PHE A 43 10.50 -20.82 11.85
N ILE A 44 10.14 -19.67 11.28
CA ILE A 44 8.94 -18.91 11.66
C ILE A 44 7.91 -19.06 10.54
N ASP A 45 6.72 -19.59 10.84
CA ASP A 45 5.60 -19.56 9.90
C ASP A 45 5.18 -18.11 9.65
N ILE A 46 5.36 -17.65 8.41
CA ILE A 46 4.98 -16.31 7.95
C ILE A 46 3.82 -16.35 6.97
N THR A 47 3.14 -17.49 6.82
CA THR A 47 2.08 -17.69 5.82
C THR A 47 0.98 -16.63 5.95
N GLU A 48 0.49 -16.39 7.17
CA GLU A 48 -0.57 -15.40 7.41
C GLU A 48 -0.08 -13.96 7.17
N ARG A 49 1.18 -13.66 7.52
CA ARG A 49 1.80 -12.36 7.23
C ARG A 49 1.84 -12.10 5.72
N LYS A 50 2.32 -13.06 4.93
CA LYS A 50 2.42 -12.95 3.47
C LYS A 50 1.04 -12.84 2.81
N LYS A 51 0.03 -13.57 3.30
CA LYS A 51 -1.35 -13.43 2.82
C LYS A 51 -1.91 -12.03 3.05
N ALA A 52 -1.67 -11.46 4.24
CA ALA A 52 -2.10 -10.10 4.57
C ALA A 52 -1.39 -9.05 3.70
N GLU A 53 -0.08 -9.18 3.52
CA GLU A 53 0.71 -8.31 2.63
C GLU A 53 0.19 -8.37 1.19
N GLU A 54 -0.08 -9.58 0.68
CA GLU A 54 -0.57 -9.79 -0.68
C GLU A 54 -1.99 -9.26 -0.87
N ALA A 55 -2.87 -9.46 0.11
CA ALA A 55 -4.21 -8.89 0.10
C ALA A 55 -4.17 -7.36 0.09
N LEU A 56 -3.31 -6.76 0.92
CA LEU A 56 -3.11 -5.31 0.94
C LEU A 56 -2.56 -4.81 -0.41
N ARG A 57 -1.54 -5.47 -0.96
CA ARG A 57 -0.96 -5.13 -2.26
C ARG A 57 -2.00 -5.19 -3.37
N LYS A 58 -2.81 -6.25 -3.39
CA LYS A 58 -3.89 -6.42 -4.38
C LYS A 58 -4.94 -5.32 -4.25
N SER A 59 -5.39 -5.02 -3.04
CA SER A 59 -6.34 -3.93 -2.78
C SER A 59 -5.80 -2.56 -3.22
N GLN A 60 -4.52 -2.27 -2.93
CA GLN A 60 -3.87 -1.03 -3.37
C GLN A 60 -3.77 -0.94 -4.89
N GLN A 61 -3.47 -2.06 -5.58
CA GLN A 61 -3.41 -2.09 -7.04
C GLN A 61 -4.78 -1.94 -7.68
N GLU A 62 -5.80 -2.59 -7.13
CA GLU A 62 -7.19 -2.44 -7.58
C GLU A 62 -7.65 -1.00 -7.41
N PHE A 63 -7.45 -0.39 -6.25
CA PHE A 63 -7.74 1.02 -6.02
C PHE A 63 -6.99 1.93 -7.01
N ALA A 64 -5.67 1.74 -7.16
CA ALA A 64 -4.87 2.57 -8.06
C ALA A 64 -5.30 2.41 -9.53
N SER A 65 -5.68 1.20 -9.94
CA SER A 65 -6.20 0.92 -11.27
C SER A 65 -7.53 1.65 -11.48
N LEU A 66 -8.51 1.43 -10.61
CA LEU A 66 -9.83 2.05 -10.68
C LEU A 66 -9.74 3.58 -10.65
N PHE A 67 -8.94 4.13 -9.75
CA PHE A 67 -8.76 5.58 -9.61
C PHE A 67 -8.15 6.20 -10.87
N LYS A 68 -7.09 5.58 -11.43
CA LYS A 68 -6.38 6.10 -12.62
C LYS A 68 -7.15 5.89 -13.92
N SER A 69 -7.85 4.77 -14.07
CA SER A 69 -8.59 4.43 -15.29
C SER A 69 -10.00 5.00 -15.33
N ASN A 70 -10.50 5.58 -14.23
CA ASN A 70 -11.84 6.15 -14.18
C ASN A 70 -12.00 7.22 -15.28
N PRO A 71 -13.07 7.17 -16.11
CA PRO A 71 -13.33 8.18 -17.13
C PRO A 71 -13.73 9.55 -16.57
N GLU A 72 -14.22 9.60 -15.32
CA GLU A 72 -14.60 10.82 -14.62
C GLU A 72 -13.43 11.43 -13.85
N ALA A 73 -13.51 12.74 -13.60
CA ALA A 73 -12.57 13.45 -12.75
C ALA A 73 -12.76 13.02 -11.29
N LEU A 74 -11.72 12.44 -10.70
CA LEU A 74 -11.71 12.03 -9.30
C LEU A 74 -10.68 12.83 -8.52
N VAL A 75 -11.07 13.23 -7.32
CA VAL A 75 -10.20 13.81 -6.30
C VAL A 75 -10.29 12.97 -5.03
N TYR A 76 -9.16 12.70 -4.41
CA TYR A 76 -9.06 12.00 -3.14
C TYR A 76 -8.74 13.02 -2.04
N LEU A 77 -9.61 13.08 -1.03
CA LEU A 77 -9.59 14.08 0.03
C LEU A 77 -9.36 13.40 1.38
N ASP A 78 -8.78 14.13 2.34
CA ASP A 78 -8.81 13.73 3.74
C ASP A 78 -10.17 14.07 4.40
N GLY A 79 -10.31 13.74 5.69
CA GLY A 79 -11.54 14.02 6.45
C GLY A 79 -11.83 15.50 6.70
N LYS A 80 -10.95 16.41 6.28
CA LYS A 80 -11.12 17.87 6.37
C LYS A 80 -11.33 18.52 5.00
N GLY A 81 -11.44 17.73 3.92
CA GLY A 81 -11.59 18.25 2.56
C GLY A 81 -10.26 18.65 1.90
N ILE A 82 -9.12 18.29 2.49
CA ILE A 82 -7.80 18.60 1.95
C ILE A 82 -7.43 17.60 0.85
N ILE A 83 -6.99 18.10 -0.30
CA ILE A 83 -6.62 17.30 -1.46
C ILE A 83 -5.36 16.49 -1.19
N LEU A 84 -5.48 15.16 -1.23
CA LEU A 84 -4.40 14.20 -1.10
C LEU A 84 -3.86 13.76 -2.46
N ASP A 85 -4.76 13.52 -3.42
CA ASP A 85 -4.45 13.09 -4.79
C ASP A 85 -5.59 13.41 -5.76
N ALA A 86 -5.34 13.35 -7.06
CA ALA A 86 -6.33 13.46 -8.11
C ALA A 86 -5.95 12.59 -9.33
N ASN A 87 -6.94 12.12 -10.08
CA ASN A 87 -6.68 11.27 -11.25
C ASN A 87 -6.33 12.10 -12.50
N LEU A 88 -5.89 11.41 -13.56
CA LEU A 88 -5.52 12.06 -14.82
C LEU A 88 -6.68 12.85 -15.45
N ARG A 89 -7.92 12.39 -15.25
CA ARG A 89 -9.11 13.06 -15.77
C ARG A 89 -9.35 14.39 -15.08
N PHE A 90 -9.13 14.48 -13.78
CA PHE A 90 -9.19 15.74 -13.04
C PHE A 90 -8.20 16.77 -13.60
N TYR A 91 -6.93 16.38 -13.78
CA TYR A 91 -5.91 17.28 -14.34
C TYR A 91 -6.27 17.77 -15.75
N LYS A 92 -6.78 16.88 -16.61
CA LYS A 92 -7.20 17.24 -17.97
C LYS A 92 -8.41 18.17 -18.00
N LEU A 93 -9.34 18.01 -17.06
CA LEU A 93 -10.57 18.80 -17.01
C LEU A 93 -10.33 20.21 -16.44
N PHE A 94 -9.57 20.30 -15.34
CA PHE A 94 -9.38 21.55 -14.62
C PHE A 94 -8.04 22.25 -14.90
N GLY A 95 -7.10 21.58 -15.57
CA GLY A 95 -5.83 22.18 -15.98
C GLY A 95 -4.76 22.28 -14.89
N TYR A 96 -4.98 21.68 -13.72
CA TYR A 96 -4.02 21.68 -12.62
C TYR A 96 -3.12 20.44 -12.64
N THR A 97 -1.97 20.55 -11.98
CA THR A 97 -1.11 19.44 -11.59
C THR A 97 -1.29 19.10 -10.11
N LEU A 98 -0.92 17.88 -9.70
CA LEU A 98 -0.96 17.49 -8.28
C LEU A 98 -0.17 18.47 -7.40
N LYS A 99 0.97 18.96 -7.88
CA LYS A 99 1.85 19.85 -7.11
C LYS A 99 1.18 21.19 -6.78
N GLU A 100 0.26 21.66 -7.62
CA GLU A 100 -0.44 22.94 -7.43
C GLU A 100 -1.65 22.82 -6.50
N ILE A 101 -2.24 21.63 -6.38
CA ILE A 101 -3.49 21.42 -5.64
C ILE A 101 -3.31 20.61 -4.35
N LYS A 102 -2.26 19.80 -4.23
CA LYS A 102 -2.06 18.94 -3.06
C LYS A 102 -1.91 19.78 -1.79
N GLY A 103 -2.65 19.40 -0.75
CA GLY A 103 -2.67 20.13 0.53
C GLY A 103 -3.60 21.34 0.56
N ARG A 104 -4.26 21.69 -0.55
CA ARG A 104 -5.28 22.73 -0.60
C ARG A 104 -6.66 22.15 -0.24
N ASP A 105 -7.52 23.02 0.25
CA ASP A 105 -8.93 22.71 0.48
C ASP A 105 -9.66 22.67 -0.87
N ILE A 106 -10.48 21.64 -1.11
CA ILE A 106 -11.21 21.49 -2.38
C ILE A 106 -12.17 22.67 -2.67
N ASP A 107 -12.64 23.36 -1.62
CA ASP A 107 -13.58 24.47 -1.70
C ASP A 107 -12.90 25.85 -1.76
N ASP A 108 -11.58 25.91 -1.98
CA ASP A 108 -10.82 27.16 -2.05
C ASP A 108 -10.92 27.91 -3.40
N GLY A 109 -11.77 27.42 -4.30
CA GLY A 109 -12.01 28.01 -5.63
C GLY A 109 -11.24 27.34 -6.77
N ILE A 110 -10.60 26.18 -6.57
CA ILE A 110 -9.95 25.41 -7.65
C ILE A 110 -10.95 24.93 -8.71
N ILE A 111 -12.10 24.39 -8.28
CA ILE A 111 -13.04 23.67 -9.16
C ILE A 111 -14.35 24.42 -9.43
N HIS A 112 -14.52 25.60 -8.83
CA HIS A 112 -15.73 26.41 -8.94
C HIS A 112 -15.39 27.84 -9.38
N PRO A 113 -16.21 28.45 -10.27
CA PRO A 113 -16.18 29.88 -10.48
C PRO A 113 -16.33 30.66 -9.17
N SER A 114 -15.76 31.86 -9.10
CA SER A 114 -15.70 32.67 -7.88
C SER A 114 -17.08 32.96 -7.28
N ASP A 115 -18.11 33.08 -8.12
CA ASP A 115 -19.51 33.31 -7.74
C ASP A 115 -20.23 32.03 -7.24
N LYS A 116 -19.61 30.86 -7.38
CA LYS A 116 -20.18 29.55 -7.05
C LYS A 116 -19.53 28.84 -5.86
N ILE A 117 -18.56 29.47 -5.20
CA ILE A 117 -17.83 28.88 -4.06
C ILE A 117 -18.77 28.43 -2.93
N GLU A 118 -19.76 29.25 -2.58
CA GLU A 118 -20.70 28.93 -1.49
C GLU A 118 -21.63 27.76 -1.84
N GLU A 119 -22.01 27.63 -3.11
CA GLU A 119 -22.79 26.49 -3.60
C GLU A 119 -21.94 25.21 -3.59
N GLY A 120 -20.69 25.30 -4.05
CA GLY A 120 -19.70 24.24 -4.00
C GLY A 120 -19.51 23.67 -2.59
N LYS A 121 -19.25 24.54 -1.61
CA LYS A 121 -19.12 24.17 -0.19
C LYS A 121 -20.31 23.37 0.33
N LYS A 122 -21.53 23.78 -0.04
CA LYS A 122 -22.75 23.06 0.36
C LYS A 122 -22.83 21.66 -0.26
N LEU A 123 -22.41 21.52 -1.52
CA LEU A 123 -22.36 20.22 -2.21
C LEU A 123 -21.28 19.32 -1.59
N SER A 124 -20.09 19.85 -1.28
CA SER A 124 -19.01 19.14 -0.60
C SER A 124 -19.46 18.61 0.76
N VAL A 125 -20.10 19.45 1.60
CA VAL A 125 -20.66 19.03 2.90
C VAL A 125 -21.72 17.94 2.75
N LYS A 126 -22.56 18.02 1.70
CA LYS A 126 -23.59 17.01 1.44
C LYS A 126 -22.99 15.68 0.98
N GLY A 127 -21.98 15.71 0.12
CA GLY A 127 -21.30 14.53 -0.40
C GLY A 127 -20.46 13.80 0.66
N LEU A 128 -19.82 14.54 1.58
CA LEU A 128 -18.98 13.97 2.65
C LEU A 128 -19.79 13.41 3.84
N LYS A 129 -21.08 13.76 3.96
CA LYS A 129 -21.99 13.27 5.01
C LYS A 129 -22.89 12.11 4.57
N GLY A 130 -22.74 11.65 3.33
CA GLY A 130 -23.48 10.51 2.77
C GLY A 130 -23.13 9.20 3.44
#